data_AF-A0A8H3BRE8-F1
#
_entry.id   AF-A0A8H3BRE8-F1
#
_cell.length_a   1.000
_cell.length_b   1.000
_cell.length_c   1.000
_cell.angle_alpha   90.00
_cell.angle_beta   90.00
_cell.angle_gamma   90.00
#
_symmetry.space_group_name_H-M   'P 1'
#
loop_
_entity.id
_entity.type
_entity.pdbx_description
1 polymer ?
#
loop_
_entity_poly.entity_id
_entity_poly.type
_entity_poly.pdbx_seq_one_letter_code
_entity_poly.pdbx_strand_id
1 'polypeptide(L)'
;MVQYSNHPCHLKSMAGLKTATPKTVWSDTNAERCCNVWAPEIHWVSGGWFIYYTAGRSGTLTDQRIHVLKASSGDIWGSTWSYAGRIVIPNRDVWSIDATVLNMGTANYLVYSGQDASEQCLYIAKMNSATTVGNAVKISRPTNSWERIGAPVNEGPAPLQHGGRTWIVYSASYCDANGYSLGRLELTGADPLSPSSWTKYNAGPIFSAANGEYGPGHNGFFTAPSGNIYNVYHASPTSTVKCDGSRRTFVQAVGWHSDGTPDLGQPRAISDNVPEPA
;
A
#
# COMPACT_ATOMS: atom_id res chain seq x y z
N MET A 1 -5.34 3.21 4.13
CA MET A 1 -6.33 2.14 3.86
C MET A 1 -6.69 1.41 5.14
N VAL A 2 -7.95 0.99 5.34
CA VAL A 2 -8.34 0.12 6.48
C VAL A 2 -8.41 -1.32 5.98
N GLN A 3 -7.51 -2.18 6.43
CA GLN A 3 -7.65 -3.63 6.20
C GLN A 3 -8.72 -4.14 7.18
N TYR A 4 -9.87 -4.56 6.67
CA TYR A 4 -10.99 -4.99 7.51
C TYR A 4 -10.66 -6.32 8.19
N SER A 5 -10.32 -6.26 9.48
CA SER A 5 -10.44 -7.37 10.42
C SER A 5 -11.58 -7.06 11.39
N ASN A 6 -12.68 -7.82 11.34
CA ASN A 6 -13.82 -8.01 12.29
C ASN A 6 -14.06 -7.06 13.49
N HIS A 7 -13.74 -5.77 13.40
CA HIS A 7 -13.85 -4.80 14.48
C HIS A 7 -14.62 -3.56 13.98
N PRO A 8 -15.51 -2.99 14.81
CA PRO A 8 -16.51 -2.05 14.36
C PRO A 8 -15.88 -0.73 13.88
N CYS A 9 -15.84 -0.54 12.57
CA CYS A 9 -15.71 0.78 11.95
C CYS A 9 -17.13 1.33 11.75
N HIS A 10 -17.39 2.56 12.20
CA HIS A 10 -18.72 3.19 12.18
C HIS A 10 -19.26 3.55 10.77
N LEU A 11 -18.54 3.20 9.70
CA LEU A 11 -18.97 3.47 8.32
C LEU A 11 -19.91 2.36 7.83
N LYS A 12 -21.13 2.76 7.46
CA LYS A 12 -22.20 1.85 7.03
C LYS A 12 -22.13 1.46 5.54
N SER A 13 -21.37 2.19 4.72
CA SER A 13 -21.22 1.93 3.27
C SER A 13 -20.02 2.68 2.67
N MET A 14 -19.59 2.29 1.47
CA MET A 14 -18.52 2.98 0.73
C MET A 14 -19.00 4.31 0.15
N ALA A 15 -20.26 4.46 -0.26
CA ALA A 15 -20.82 5.79 -0.58
C ALA A 15 -20.70 6.76 0.59
N GLY A 16 -20.86 6.27 1.83
CA GLY A 16 -20.73 7.09 3.03
C GLY A 16 -19.37 7.77 3.15
N LEU A 17 -18.30 7.15 2.63
CA LEU A 17 -16.95 7.75 2.62
C LEU A 17 -16.85 9.03 1.79
N LYS A 18 -17.70 9.20 0.76
CA LYS A 18 -17.68 10.39 -0.11
C LYS A 18 -18.08 11.66 0.64
N THR A 19 -18.93 11.53 1.66
CA THR A 19 -19.50 12.64 2.43
C THR A 19 -19.10 12.60 3.91
N ALA A 20 -18.26 11.65 4.32
CA ALA A 20 -17.79 11.53 5.69
C ALA A 20 -16.87 12.71 6.03
N THR A 21 -17.06 13.30 7.21
CA THR A 21 -16.17 14.35 7.71
C THR A 21 -14.82 13.76 8.11
N PRO A 22 -13.69 14.18 7.49
CA PRO A 22 -12.37 13.72 7.89
C PRO A 22 -12.02 14.18 9.30
N LYS A 23 -11.33 13.32 10.06
CA LYS A 23 -10.75 13.64 11.37
C LYS A 23 -9.24 13.58 11.28
N THR A 24 -8.56 14.67 11.61
CA THR A 24 -7.11 14.64 11.83
C THR A 24 -6.83 13.87 13.12
N VAL A 25 -6.21 12.70 13.01
CA VAL A 25 -5.90 11.84 14.15
C VAL A 25 -4.51 12.09 14.73
N TRP A 26 -3.61 12.69 13.95
CA TRP A 26 -2.23 12.92 14.34
C TRP A 26 -1.62 14.09 13.57
N SER A 27 -0.77 14.84 14.25
CA SER A 27 0.22 15.77 13.68
C SER A 27 1.43 15.79 14.61
N ASP A 28 2.59 16.15 14.09
CA ASP A 28 3.82 16.24 14.88
C ASP A 28 4.58 17.52 14.53
N THR A 29 5.28 18.08 15.51
CA THR A 29 6.13 19.28 15.36
C THR A 29 7.61 18.94 15.44
N ASN A 30 7.96 17.69 15.75
CA ASN A 30 9.35 17.24 15.79
C ASN A 30 9.98 17.29 14.40
N ALA A 31 11.02 18.11 14.24
CA ALA A 31 11.67 18.36 12.95
C ALA A 31 12.22 17.10 12.26
N GLU A 32 12.43 15.99 12.97
CA GLU A 32 12.91 14.73 12.37
C GLU A 32 11.78 13.90 11.72
N ARG A 33 10.50 14.22 11.99
CA ARG A 33 9.35 13.39 11.53
C ARG A 33 8.01 14.14 11.38
N CYS A 34 8.04 15.47 11.34
CA CYS A 34 6.85 16.31 11.20
C CYS A 34 6.28 16.34 9.79
N CYS A 35 7.10 15.97 8.82
CA CYS A 35 7.05 16.61 7.51
C CYS A 35 7.03 15.55 6.41
N ASN A 36 6.38 15.89 5.29
CA ASN A 36 6.18 14.98 4.17
C ASN A 36 5.48 13.68 4.60
N VAL A 37 4.35 13.84 5.30
CA VAL A 37 3.54 12.73 5.82
C VAL A 37 2.81 12.05 4.67
N TRP A 38 3.17 10.81 4.36
CA TRP A 38 2.64 10.08 3.20
C TRP A 38 2.03 8.73 3.58
N ALA A 39 1.07 8.30 2.76
CA ALA A 39 0.59 6.92 2.67
C ALA A 39 0.26 6.23 4.01
N PRO A 40 -0.65 6.78 4.84
CA PRO A 40 -1.05 6.11 6.07
C PRO A 40 -1.92 4.86 5.81
N GLU A 41 -1.55 3.74 6.42
CA GLU A 41 -2.35 2.52 6.50
C GLU A 41 -2.69 2.15 7.94
N ILE A 42 -3.94 1.79 8.19
CA ILE A 42 -4.41 1.35 9.50
C ILE A 42 -4.61 -0.17 9.50
N HIS A 43 -4.00 -0.81 10.49
CA HIS A 43 -3.93 -2.27 10.60
C HIS A 43 -4.21 -2.71 12.04
N TRP A 44 -4.88 -3.85 12.18
CA TRP A 44 -5.00 -4.55 13.46
C TRP A 44 -3.84 -5.53 13.61
N VAL A 45 -2.91 -5.24 14.53
CA VAL A 45 -1.68 -6.02 14.72
C VAL A 45 -1.42 -6.13 16.21
N SER A 46 -0.95 -7.30 16.70
CA SER A 46 -0.63 -7.49 18.13
C SER A 46 -1.76 -7.11 19.10
N GLY A 47 -3.02 -7.34 18.70
CA GLY A 47 -4.19 -7.08 19.54
C GLY A 47 -4.60 -5.60 19.68
N GLY A 48 -4.17 -4.73 18.76
CA GLY A 48 -4.61 -3.33 18.74
C GLY A 48 -4.50 -2.68 17.35
N TRP A 49 -5.03 -1.46 17.23
CA TRP A 49 -4.93 -0.68 15.99
C TRP A 49 -3.64 0.13 15.93
N PHE A 50 -2.98 0.07 14.78
CA PHE A 50 -1.77 0.80 14.46
C PHE A 50 -1.92 1.51 13.12
N ILE A 51 -1.37 2.72 13.01
CA ILE A 51 -1.22 3.42 11.72
C ILE A 51 0.25 3.40 11.34
N TYR A 52 0.58 2.80 10.20
CA TYR A 52 1.89 2.86 9.58
C TYR A 52 1.87 3.99 8.56
N TYR A 53 2.84 4.89 8.63
CA TYR A 53 2.91 6.04 7.73
C TYR A 53 4.36 6.39 7.44
N THR A 54 4.57 7.15 6.38
CA THR A 54 5.87 7.71 6.03
C THR A 54 5.96 9.14 6.54
N ALA A 55 7.09 9.51 7.14
CA ALA A 55 7.44 10.91 7.37
C ALA A 55 8.97 11.05 7.35
N GLY A 56 9.46 12.28 7.23
CA GLY A 56 10.90 12.55 7.25
C GLY A 56 11.25 13.88 7.89
N ARG A 57 12.56 14.17 7.87
CA ARG A 57 13.09 15.43 8.39
C ARG A 57 12.54 16.64 7.62
N SER A 58 12.24 17.70 8.36
CA SER A 58 11.85 19.00 7.83
C SER A 58 12.89 19.54 6.84
N GLY A 59 12.43 20.14 5.75
CA GLY A 59 13.28 20.74 4.73
C GLY A 59 13.90 19.78 3.72
N THR A 60 13.62 18.47 3.76
CA THR A 60 14.14 17.50 2.78
C THR A 60 13.17 16.37 2.41
N LEU A 61 13.36 15.81 1.21
CA LEU A 61 12.71 14.59 0.69
C LEU A 61 13.69 13.39 0.58
N THR A 62 14.85 13.49 1.23
CA THR A 62 15.90 12.47 1.19
C THR A 62 16.02 11.66 2.47
N ASP A 63 15.11 11.85 3.44
CA ASP A 63 15.20 11.23 4.75
C ASP A 63 13.87 10.66 5.27
N GLN A 64 13.04 10.16 4.36
CA GLN A 64 11.78 9.51 4.72
C GLN A 64 12.06 8.18 5.41
N ARG A 65 11.26 7.91 6.43
CA ARG A 65 11.27 6.67 7.22
C ARG A 65 9.84 6.24 7.53
N ILE A 66 9.72 4.98 7.94
CA ILE A 66 8.47 4.38 8.36
C ILE A 66 8.25 4.66 9.85
N HIS A 67 7.10 5.21 10.17
CA HIS A 67 6.67 5.56 11.52
C HIS A 67 5.35 4.88 11.86
N VAL A 68 5.10 4.71 13.16
CA VAL A 68 3.92 4.01 13.67
C VAL A 68 3.21 4.87 14.70
N LEU A 69 1.88 4.91 14.61
CA LEU A 69 0.99 5.36 15.67
C LEU A 69 0.25 4.18 16.28
N LYS A 70 -0.11 4.29 17.57
CA LYS A 70 -0.93 3.31 18.27
C LYS A 70 -2.22 3.95 18.76
N ALA A 71 -3.35 3.26 18.56
CA ALA A 71 -4.63 3.66 19.11
C ALA A 71 -4.70 3.38 20.62
N SER A 72 -5.43 4.22 21.34
CA SER A 72 -5.69 4.02 22.78
C SER A 72 -6.71 2.91 23.09
N SER A 73 -7.52 2.49 22.10
CA SER A 73 -8.55 1.48 22.29
C SER A 73 -8.82 0.65 21.02
N GLY A 74 -9.75 -0.31 21.13
CA GLY A 74 -10.24 -1.10 19.99
C GLY A 74 -11.22 -0.38 19.06
N ASP A 75 -11.72 0.80 19.46
CA ASP A 75 -12.53 1.65 18.59
C ASP A 75 -11.64 2.68 17.89
N ILE A 76 -11.49 2.56 16.57
CA ILE A 76 -10.69 3.47 15.74
C ILE A 76 -11.15 4.93 15.89
N TRP A 77 -12.46 5.16 15.93
CA TRP A 77 -13.04 6.50 15.85
C TRP A 77 -12.99 7.24 17.19
N GLY A 78 -13.30 6.53 18.28
CA GLY A 78 -13.17 7.02 19.65
C GLY A 78 -11.73 7.11 20.14
N SER A 79 -10.78 6.43 19.50
CA SER A 79 -9.39 6.43 19.94
C SER A 79 -8.70 7.79 19.80
N THR A 80 -7.84 8.06 20.77
CA THR A 80 -6.69 8.95 20.62
C THR A 80 -5.51 8.16 20.06
N TRP A 81 -4.62 8.84 19.36
CA TRP A 81 -3.46 8.22 18.71
C TRP A 81 -2.18 8.78 19.29
N SER A 82 -1.24 7.90 19.62
CA SER A 82 0.08 8.27 20.14
C SER A 82 1.19 7.74 19.24
N TYR A 83 2.29 8.50 19.16
CA TYR A 83 3.49 8.06 18.45
C TYR A 83 4.07 6.80 19.12
N ALA A 84 4.13 5.71 18.36
CA ALA A 84 4.61 4.42 18.83
C ALA A 84 6.08 4.15 18.46
N GLY A 85 6.64 4.92 17.53
CA GLY A 85 8.05 4.87 17.17
C GLY A 85 8.31 4.85 15.67
N ARG A 86 9.60 4.82 15.33
CA ARG A 86 10.09 4.60 13.98
C ARG A 86 10.40 3.11 13.82
N ILE A 87 10.04 2.52 12.69
CA ILE A 87 10.53 1.17 12.35
C ILE A 87 11.99 1.27 11.89
N VAL A 88 12.89 0.62 12.63
CA VAL A 88 14.30 0.48 12.24
C VAL A 88 14.49 -0.90 11.63
N ILE A 89 14.99 -0.95 10.39
CA ILE A 89 15.31 -2.20 9.71
C ILE A 89 16.78 -2.57 10.01
N PRO A 90 17.08 -3.64 10.76
CA PRO A 90 18.42 -3.86 11.31
C PRO A 90 19.56 -3.93 10.28
N ASN A 91 19.30 -4.53 9.11
CA ASN A 91 20.27 -4.65 8.03
C ASN A 91 20.07 -3.63 6.90
N ARG A 92 19.11 -2.70 7.04
CA ARG A 92 18.70 -1.81 5.95
C ARG A 92 18.03 -0.53 6.44
N ASP A 93 18.67 0.19 7.35
CA ASP A 93 18.15 1.47 7.85
C ASP A 93 18.41 2.61 6.85
N VAL A 94 17.63 2.63 5.78
CA VAL A 94 17.74 3.58 4.64
C VAL A 94 16.42 4.32 4.43
N TRP A 95 16.43 5.26 3.47
CA TRP A 95 15.20 5.88 2.97
C TRP A 95 14.16 4.82 2.62
N SER A 96 13.00 4.92 3.24
CA SER A 96 11.94 3.91 3.16
C SER A 96 10.56 4.52 3.31
N ILE A 97 9.61 4.04 2.51
CA ILE A 97 8.25 4.53 2.42
C ILE A 97 7.25 3.37 2.27
N ASP A 98 5.96 3.70 2.32
CA ASP A 98 4.85 2.85 1.89
C ASP A 98 4.81 1.49 2.58
N ALA A 99 4.90 1.50 3.91
CA ALA A 99 4.83 0.27 4.68
C ALA A 99 3.40 -0.26 4.75
N THR A 100 3.26 -1.55 4.49
CA THR A 100 2.02 -2.32 4.66
C THR A 100 2.31 -3.60 5.46
N VAL A 101 1.26 -4.26 5.92
CA VAL A 101 1.34 -5.51 6.68
C VAL A 101 0.76 -6.66 5.86
N LEU A 102 1.59 -7.66 5.58
CA LEU A 102 1.17 -8.96 5.08
C LEU A 102 0.98 -9.91 6.27
N ASN A 103 -0.25 -10.37 6.47
CA ASN A 103 -0.59 -11.38 7.47
C ASN A 103 -0.51 -12.77 6.83
N MET A 104 0.23 -13.69 7.44
CA MET A 104 0.37 -15.09 6.98
C MET A 104 0.23 -16.03 8.18
N GLY A 105 -0.98 -16.53 8.38
CA GLY A 105 -1.30 -17.39 9.52
C GLY A 105 -1.07 -16.65 10.84
N THR A 106 -0.15 -17.14 11.67
CA THR A 106 0.20 -16.53 12.96
C THR A 106 1.35 -15.52 12.87
N ALA A 107 1.93 -15.30 11.69
CA ALA A 107 3.06 -14.41 11.49
C ALA A 107 2.67 -13.19 10.64
N ASN A 108 3.23 -12.04 11.00
CA ASN A 108 3.05 -10.79 10.26
C ASN A 108 4.38 -10.36 9.66
N TYR A 109 4.30 -9.75 8.49
CA TYR A 109 5.44 -9.28 7.73
C TYR A 109 5.21 -7.83 7.33
N LEU A 110 6.21 -6.99 7.54
CA LEU A 110 6.24 -5.64 7.00
C LEU A 110 6.73 -5.74 5.57
N VAL A 111 5.92 -5.26 4.63
CA VAL A 111 6.33 -5.09 3.23
C VAL A 111 6.44 -3.59 2.97
N TYR A 112 7.52 -3.14 2.36
CA TYR A 112 7.77 -1.71 2.19
C TYR A 112 8.65 -1.43 0.98
N SER A 113 8.71 -0.17 0.60
CA SER A 113 9.57 0.35 -0.46
C SER A 113 10.82 0.99 0.14
N GLY A 114 12.00 0.67 -0.39
CA GLY A 114 13.27 1.22 0.10
C GLY A 114 14.27 1.55 -1.00
N GLN A 115 15.07 2.59 -0.77
CA GLN A 115 16.15 3.00 -1.67
C GLN A 115 17.21 1.91 -1.77
N ASP A 116 17.70 1.61 -2.97
CA ASP A 116 18.82 0.72 -3.26
C ASP A 116 19.68 1.29 -4.39
N ALA A 117 20.82 1.89 -4.05
CA ALA A 117 21.63 2.64 -4.99
C ALA A 117 20.77 3.68 -5.75
N SER A 118 20.59 3.54 -7.07
CA SER A 118 19.74 4.41 -7.90
C SER A 118 18.31 3.89 -8.12
N GLU A 119 17.95 2.74 -7.54
CA GLU A 119 16.64 2.10 -7.67
C GLU A 119 15.82 2.22 -6.38
N GLN A 120 14.50 2.17 -6.51
CA GLN A 120 13.58 1.96 -5.39
C GLN A 120 12.96 0.57 -5.50
N CYS A 121 13.13 -0.25 -4.48
CA CYS A 121 12.86 -1.69 -4.50
C CYS A 121 11.89 -2.10 -3.39
N LEU A 122 11.23 -3.25 -3.55
CA LEU A 122 10.37 -3.81 -2.51
C LEU A 122 11.16 -4.75 -1.60
N TYR A 123 10.89 -4.63 -0.31
CA TYR A 123 11.47 -5.42 0.74
C TYR A 123 10.38 -6.02 1.63
N ILE A 124 10.69 -7.16 2.24
CA ILE A 124 9.87 -7.81 3.24
C ILE A 124 10.72 -8.11 4.49
N ALA A 125 10.15 -7.90 5.67
CA ALA A 125 10.77 -8.25 6.94
C ALA A 125 9.72 -8.88 7.87
N LYS A 126 10.10 -9.93 8.60
CA LYS A 126 9.21 -10.50 9.62
C LYS A 126 9.05 -9.52 10.78
N MET A 127 7.81 -9.30 11.21
CA MET A 127 7.49 -8.46 12.36
C MET A 127 7.69 -9.25 13.66
N ASN A 128 8.44 -8.67 14.60
CA ASN A 128 8.61 -9.19 15.97
C ASN A 128 7.54 -8.59 16.91
N SER A 129 7.05 -7.41 16.58
CA SER A 129 5.93 -6.73 17.22
C SER A 129 5.30 -5.75 16.21
N ALA A 130 4.27 -4.99 16.62
CA ALA A 130 3.72 -3.91 15.79
C ALA A 130 4.72 -2.77 15.50
N THR A 131 5.85 -2.68 16.21
CA THR A 131 6.83 -1.58 16.06
C THR A 131 8.26 -2.05 15.81
N THR A 132 8.51 -3.36 15.71
CA THR A 132 9.85 -3.92 15.49
C THR A 132 9.83 -5.07 14.49
N VAL A 133 10.91 -5.17 13.70
CA VAL A 133 11.08 -6.20 12.66
C VAL A 133 12.46 -6.85 12.77
N GLY A 134 12.60 -8.02 12.13
CA GLY A 134 13.90 -8.63 11.86
C GLY A 134 14.57 -8.05 10.61
N ASN A 135 15.56 -8.77 10.09
CA ASN A 135 16.23 -8.40 8.84
C ASN A 135 15.25 -8.37 7.66
N ALA A 136 15.42 -7.41 6.77
CA ALA A 136 14.68 -7.30 5.53
C ALA A 136 15.36 -8.03 4.38
N VAL A 137 14.55 -8.53 3.47
CA VAL A 137 14.96 -9.21 2.24
C VAL A 137 14.34 -8.50 1.05
N LYS A 138 15.13 -8.28 0.00
CA LYS A 138 14.66 -7.69 -1.26
C LYS A 138 13.87 -8.74 -2.05
N ILE A 139 12.61 -8.43 -2.39
CA ILE A 139 11.73 -9.35 -3.13
C ILE A 139 11.40 -8.86 -4.54
N SER A 140 11.65 -7.58 -4.83
CA SER A 140 11.47 -7.04 -6.18
C SER A 140 12.38 -5.87 -6.47
N ARG A 141 12.83 -5.80 -7.72
CA ARG A 141 13.55 -4.69 -8.32
C ARG A 141 12.83 -4.22 -9.58
N PRO A 142 12.82 -2.93 -9.91
CA PRO A 142 12.27 -2.44 -11.17
C PRO A 142 13.19 -2.87 -12.31
N THR A 143 12.84 -3.94 -13.02
CA THR A 143 13.68 -4.54 -14.10
C THR A 143 13.05 -4.39 -15.47
N ASN A 144 11.72 -4.34 -15.54
CA ASN A 144 11.01 -4.17 -16.80
C ASN A 144 11.03 -2.70 -17.24
N SER A 145 10.97 -2.46 -18.55
CA SER A 145 10.98 -1.10 -19.11
C SER A 145 9.82 -0.24 -18.60
N TRP A 146 8.64 -0.82 -18.42
CA TRP A 146 7.45 -0.15 -17.87
C TRP A 146 7.56 0.20 -16.38
N GLU A 147 8.57 -0.34 -15.66
CA GLU A 147 8.85 -0.01 -14.25
C GLU A 147 9.86 1.15 -14.09
N ARG A 148 10.35 1.70 -15.21
CA ARG A 148 11.50 2.63 -15.25
C ARG A 148 11.20 3.95 -15.97
N ILE A 149 9.93 4.27 -16.19
CA ILE A 149 9.52 5.53 -16.83
C ILE A 149 9.65 6.65 -15.79
N GLY A 150 10.45 7.67 -16.10
CA GLY A 150 10.79 8.74 -15.17
C GLY A 150 11.84 8.33 -14.13
N ALA A 151 11.64 7.21 -13.42
CA ALA A 151 12.59 6.65 -12.47
C ALA A 151 12.38 5.12 -12.30
N PRO A 152 13.42 4.35 -11.94
CA PRO A 152 13.31 2.92 -11.63
C PRO A 152 12.69 2.71 -10.25
N VAL A 153 11.37 2.50 -10.21
CA VAL A 153 10.59 2.45 -8.96
C VAL A 153 9.75 1.18 -8.88
N ASN A 154 9.80 0.51 -7.73
CA ASN A 154 8.73 -0.33 -7.21
C ASN A 154 8.36 0.18 -5.81
N GLU A 155 7.12 0.62 -5.62
CA GLU A 155 6.61 1.23 -4.38
C GLU A 155 5.15 0.85 -4.09
N GLY A 156 4.54 1.40 -3.03
CA GLY A 156 3.14 1.14 -2.68
C GLY A 156 2.74 -0.35 -2.71
N PRO A 157 3.44 -1.25 -1.99
CA PRO A 157 3.08 -2.66 -1.94
C PRO A 157 1.70 -2.85 -1.29
N ALA A 158 0.93 -3.80 -1.81
CA ALA A 158 -0.41 -4.14 -1.38
C ALA A 158 -0.62 -5.66 -1.39
N PRO A 159 -0.71 -6.30 -0.21
CA PRO A 159 -1.00 -7.72 -0.11
C PRO A 159 -2.41 -8.07 -0.59
N LEU A 160 -2.50 -9.11 -1.42
CA LEU A 160 -3.75 -9.71 -1.87
C LEU A 160 -3.71 -11.22 -1.60
N GLN A 161 -4.73 -11.76 -0.96
CA GLN A 161 -4.83 -13.19 -0.65
C GLN A 161 -6.19 -13.72 -1.10
N HIS A 162 -6.17 -14.80 -1.89
CA HIS A 162 -7.38 -15.45 -2.40
C HIS A 162 -7.06 -16.88 -2.86
N GLY A 163 -8.00 -17.81 -2.64
CA GLY A 163 -7.83 -19.20 -3.09
C GLY A 163 -6.57 -19.90 -2.54
N GLY A 164 -6.13 -19.53 -1.34
CA GLY A 164 -4.89 -20.06 -0.73
C GLY A 164 -3.59 -19.51 -1.31
N ARG A 165 -3.66 -18.55 -2.24
CA ARG A 165 -2.51 -17.90 -2.88
C ARG A 165 -2.31 -16.49 -2.31
N THR A 166 -1.07 -15.99 -2.40
CA THR A 166 -0.68 -14.67 -1.89
C THR A 166 0.06 -13.90 -2.97
N TRP A 167 -0.35 -12.65 -3.20
CA TRP A 167 0.30 -11.71 -4.09
C TRP A 167 0.71 -10.45 -3.35
N ILE A 168 1.74 -9.78 -3.86
CA ILE A 168 2.00 -8.36 -3.60
C ILE A 168 1.78 -7.62 -4.90
N VAL A 169 0.73 -6.81 -4.96
CA VAL A 169 0.54 -5.82 -6.02
C VAL A 169 1.33 -4.58 -5.63
N TYR A 170 1.98 -3.91 -6.58
CA TYR A 170 2.85 -2.78 -6.28
C TYR A 170 2.80 -1.77 -7.41
N SER A 171 3.12 -0.51 -7.11
CA SER A 171 3.22 0.55 -8.12
C SER A 171 4.61 0.62 -8.70
N ALA A 172 4.72 0.95 -9.99
CA ALA A 172 6.00 1.09 -10.66
C ALA A 172 6.09 2.37 -11.48
N SER A 173 7.32 2.73 -11.87
CA SER A 173 7.67 4.02 -12.50
C SER A 173 7.46 5.24 -11.59
N TYR A 174 7.96 6.40 -12.00
CA TYR A 174 7.83 7.62 -11.20
C TYR A 174 6.38 8.11 -11.15
N CYS A 175 5.93 8.51 -9.96
CA CYS A 175 4.54 8.89 -9.73
C CYS A 175 4.15 10.23 -10.41
N ASP A 176 5.13 11.07 -10.77
CA ASP A 176 4.97 12.29 -11.58
C ASP A 176 5.44 12.01 -13.04
N ALA A 177 5.06 10.84 -13.56
CA ALA A 177 5.27 10.44 -14.95
C ALA A 177 4.11 9.57 -15.45
N ASN A 178 3.89 9.56 -16.76
CA ASN A 178 2.76 8.86 -17.38
C ASN A 178 2.86 7.32 -17.35
N GLY A 179 3.94 6.77 -16.81
CA GLY A 179 4.17 5.33 -16.69
C GLY A 179 3.63 4.68 -15.40
N TYR A 180 3.09 5.47 -14.47
CA TYR A 180 2.63 4.94 -13.18
C TYR A 180 1.55 3.87 -13.38
N SER A 181 1.81 2.66 -12.88
CA SER A 181 1.00 1.47 -13.13
C SER A 181 1.25 0.41 -12.06
N LEU A 182 0.40 -0.63 -12.00
CA LEU A 182 0.55 -1.71 -11.04
C LEU A 182 1.23 -2.94 -11.65
N GLY A 183 2.24 -3.44 -10.96
CA GLY A 183 2.83 -4.78 -11.14
C GLY A 183 2.34 -5.78 -10.10
N ARG A 184 2.75 -7.03 -10.24
CA ARG A 184 2.46 -8.07 -9.23
C ARG A 184 3.59 -9.08 -9.04
N LEU A 185 3.77 -9.48 -7.78
CA LEU A 185 4.54 -10.64 -7.35
C LEU A 185 3.56 -11.69 -6.81
N GLU A 186 3.87 -12.96 -7.00
CA GLU A 186 3.18 -14.08 -6.35
C GLU A 186 4.15 -14.86 -5.46
N LEU A 187 3.71 -15.19 -4.26
CA LEU A 187 4.43 -16.12 -3.39
C LEU A 187 4.16 -17.55 -3.87
N THR A 188 5.11 -18.13 -4.59
CA THR A 188 5.06 -19.50 -5.12
C THR A 188 5.93 -20.48 -4.33
N GLY A 189 6.87 -19.98 -3.53
CA GLY A 189 7.65 -20.76 -2.57
C GLY A 189 7.06 -20.75 -1.16
N ALA A 190 7.63 -21.55 -0.25
CA ALA A 190 7.13 -21.69 1.12
C ALA A 190 7.57 -20.56 2.07
N ASP A 191 8.75 -19.98 1.86
CA ASP A 191 9.31 -18.95 2.74
C ASP A 191 9.18 -17.55 2.14
N PRO A 192 8.33 -16.66 2.68
CA PRO A 192 8.20 -15.29 2.18
C PRO A 192 9.46 -14.45 2.38
N LEU A 193 10.40 -14.86 3.25
CA LEU A 193 11.70 -14.20 3.42
C LEU A 193 12.77 -14.72 2.45
N SER A 194 12.43 -15.62 1.52
CA SER A 194 13.32 -16.00 0.43
C SER A 194 12.95 -15.23 -0.85
N PRO A 195 13.88 -14.51 -1.50
CA PRO A 195 13.60 -13.83 -2.77
C PRO A 195 13.11 -14.79 -3.85
N SER A 196 13.62 -16.03 -3.87
CA SER A 196 13.25 -17.05 -4.86
C SER A 196 11.84 -17.59 -4.68
N SER A 197 11.18 -17.33 -3.54
CA SER A 197 9.78 -17.68 -3.34
C SER A 197 8.83 -16.73 -4.06
N TRP A 198 9.31 -15.58 -4.55
CA TRP A 198 8.47 -14.57 -5.20
C TRP A 198 8.66 -14.61 -6.72
N THR A 199 7.58 -14.94 -7.42
CA THR A 199 7.53 -14.90 -8.89
C THR A 199 6.97 -13.56 -9.36
N LYS A 200 7.79 -12.77 -10.06
CA LYS A 200 7.33 -11.53 -10.72
C LYS A 200 6.66 -11.84 -12.06
N TYR A 201 5.50 -11.24 -12.30
CA TYR A 201 4.84 -11.29 -13.60
C TYR A 201 5.40 -10.19 -14.51
N ASN A 202 6.15 -10.59 -15.53
CA ASN A 202 6.91 -9.66 -16.38
C ASN A 202 6.23 -9.27 -17.70
N ALA A 203 5.12 -9.91 -18.07
CA ALA A 203 4.45 -9.67 -19.35
C ALA A 203 3.94 -8.22 -19.53
N GLY A 204 3.71 -7.51 -18.43
CA GLY A 204 3.24 -6.13 -18.41
C GLY A 204 2.61 -5.78 -17.06
N PRO A 205 2.16 -4.53 -16.87
CA PRO A 205 1.39 -4.15 -15.69
C PRO A 205 0.07 -4.91 -15.64
N ILE A 206 -0.39 -5.27 -14.43
CA ILE A 206 -1.73 -5.81 -14.20
C ILE A 206 -2.80 -4.70 -14.26
N PHE A 207 -2.41 -3.43 -14.08
CA PHE A 207 -3.32 -2.30 -14.10
C PHE A 207 -2.61 -1.03 -14.59
N SER A 208 -3.19 -0.35 -15.58
CA SER A 208 -2.60 0.84 -16.22
C SER A 208 -3.68 1.83 -16.64
N ALA A 209 -3.26 3.02 -17.09
CA ALA A 209 -4.17 4.09 -17.49
C ALA A 209 -5.25 3.63 -18.50
N ALA A 210 -6.50 4.05 -18.28
CA ALA A 210 -7.63 3.81 -19.17
C ALA A 210 -8.78 4.78 -18.83
N ASN A 211 -9.74 4.93 -19.75
CA ASN A 211 -11.01 5.62 -19.50
C ASN A 211 -10.89 7.05 -18.93
N GLY A 212 -9.84 7.78 -19.33
CA GLY A 212 -9.56 9.14 -18.86
C GLY A 212 -8.90 9.21 -17.48
N GLU A 213 -8.54 8.07 -16.90
CA GLU A 213 -7.81 7.98 -15.64
C GLU A 213 -6.36 7.56 -15.90
N TYR A 214 -5.44 8.43 -15.51
CA TYR A 214 -4.01 8.30 -15.82
C TYR A 214 -3.19 7.97 -14.58
N GLY A 215 -2.11 7.21 -14.77
CA GLY A 215 -1.20 6.85 -13.68
C GLY A 215 -1.89 6.17 -12.49
N PRO A 216 -2.71 5.10 -12.68
CA PRO A 216 -3.34 4.45 -11.56
C PRO A 216 -2.31 3.72 -10.70
N GLY A 217 -2.37 3.90 -9.38
CA GLY A 217 -1.43 3.23 -8.49
C GLY A 217 -1.67 3.47 -7.00
N HIS A 218 -0.63 3.18 -6.23
CA HIS A 218 -0.57 3.04 -4.77
C HIS A 218 -1.89 2.48 -4.24
N ASN A 219 -2.15 1.24 -4.63
CA ASN A 219 -3.42 0.61 -4.39
C ASN A 219 -3.44 -0.10 -3.04
N GLY A 220 -4.55 -0.76 -2.79
CA GLY A 220 -4.65 -1.84 -1.85
C GLY A 220 -6.03 -2.45 -1.88
N PHE A 221 -6.29 -3.36 -0.94
CA PHE A 221 -7.43 -4.25 -1.02
C PHE A 221 -8.24 -4.27 0.25
N PHE A 222 -9.55 -4.41 0.09
CA PHE A 222 -10.45 -4.76 1.17
C PHE A 222 -11.44 -5.81 0.70
N THR A 223 -11.95 -6.60 1.65
CA THR A 223 -12.97 -7.62 1.40
C THR A 223 -14.30 -7.09 1.90
N ALA A 224 -15.31 -7.09 1.03
CA ALA A 224 -16.68 -6.75 1.39
C ALA A 224 -17.35 -7.89 2.19
N PRO A 225 -18.46 -7.64 2.90
CA PRO A 225 -19.17 -8.67 3.66
C PRO A 225 -19.56 -9.92 2.87
N SER A 226 -19.82 -9.81 1.56
CA SER A 226 -20.08 -10.97 0.68
C SER A 226 -18.87 -11.89 0.47
N GLY A 227 -17.66 -11.43 0.79
CA GLY A 227 -16.41 -12.08 0.43
C GLY A 227 -15.77 -11.56 -0.88
N ASN A 228 -16.44 -10.68 -1.61
CA ASN A 228 -15.85 -10.04 -2.79
C ASN A 228 -14.69 -9.12 -2.41
N ILE A 229 -13.58 -9.20 -3.15
CA ILE A 229 -12.42 -8.35 -2.94
C ILE A 229 -12.51 -7.12 -3.85
N TYR A 230 -12.18 -5.95 -3.31
CA TYR A 230 -12.16 -4.69 -4.03
C TYR A 230 -10.76 -4.09 -4.01
N ASN A 231 -10.33 -3.62 -5.17
CA ASN A 231 -9.16 -2.78 -5.35
C ASN A 231 -9.53 -1.32 -5.07
N VAL A 232 -8.83 -0.66 -4.16
CA VAL A 232 -8.88 0.78 -3.95
C VAL A 232 -7.55 1.38 -4.39
N TYR A 233 -7.60 2.39 -5.24
CA TYR A 233 -6.41 2.97 -5.88
C TYR A 233 -6.61 4.47 -6.11
N HIS A 234 -5.55 5.18 -6.45
CA HIS A 234 -5.68 6.55 -6.93
C HIS A 234 -5.39 6.64 -8.44
N ALA A 235 -5.93 7.64 -9.11
CA ALA A 235 -5.54 8.01 -10.48
C ALA A 235 -5.63 9.53 -10.70
N SER A 236 -4.87 10.02 -11.69
CA SER A 236 -4.86 11.42 -12.13
C SER A 236 -6.01 11.69 -13.11
N PRO A 237 -6.74 12.82 -12.96
CA PRO A 237 -7.72 13.29 -13.95
C PRO A 237 -7.10 13.80 -15.25
N THR A 238 -5.78 14.02 -15.29
CA THR A 238 -5.09 14.63 -16.43
C THR A 238 -3.97 13.72 -16.94
N SER A 239 -3.70 13.81 -18.24
CA SER A 239 -2.61 13.11 -18.92
C SER A 239 -1.22 13.65 -18.57
N THR A 240 -1.15 14.76 -17.84
CA THR A 240 0.08 15.27 -17.22
C THR A 240 0.05 14.83 -15.77
N VAL A 241 0.41 13.57 -15.53
CA VAL A 241 0.34 12.96 -14.19
C VAL A 241 1.26 13.73 -13.24
N LYS A 242 0.73 14.11 -12.06
CA LYS A 242 1.45 14.87 -11.02
C LYS A 242 1.22 14.24 -9.64
N CYS A 243 2.23 14.34 -8.77
CA CYS A 243 2.14 13.96 -7.36
C CYS A 243 1.82 15.16 -6.45
N ASP A 244 0.78 15.91 -6.79
CA ASP A 244 0.45 17.22 -6.22
C ASP A 244 -0.89 17.29 -5.46
N GLY A 245 -1.46 16.13 -5.12
CA GLY A 245 -2.72 16.03 -4.38
C GLY A 245 -3.99 16.10 -5.25
N SER A 246 -3.88 16.30 -6.57
CA SER A 246 -5.01 16.29 -7.51
C SER A 246 -5.56 14.89 -7.82
N ARG A 247 -4.84 13.83 -7.42
CA ARG A 247 -5.22 12.42 -7.66
C ARG A 247 -6.47 12.06 -6.87
N ARG A 248 -7.37 11.30 -7.50
CA ARG A 248 -8.67 10.91 -6.95
C ARG A 248 -8.63 9.45 -6.53
N THR A 249 -9.35 9.10 -5.46
CA THR A 249 -9.48 7.72 -4.99
C THR A 249 -10.64 7.02 -5.70
N PHE A 250 -10.39 5.80 -6.17
CA PHE A 250 -11.34 4.92 -6.84
C PHE A 250 -11.42 3.58 -6.12
N VAL A 251 -12.54 2.89 -6.32
CA VAL A 251 -12.79 1.54 -5.80
C VAL A 251 -13.42 0.72 -6.92
N GLN A 252 -12.92 -0.49 -7.17
CA GLN A 252 -13.54 -1.45 -8.10
C GLN A 252 -13.32 -2.90 -7.69
N ALA A 253 -14.25 -3.78 -8.07
CA ALA A 253 -14.17 -5.20 -7.75
C ALA A 253 -12.97 -5.85 -8.44
N VAL A 254 -12.34 -6.79 -7.76
CA VAL A 254 -11.32 -7.68 -8.31
C VAL A 254 -12.01 -8.88 -8.93
N GLY A 255 -11.78 -9.10 -10.21
CA GLY A 255 -12.13 -10.34 -10.91
C GLY A 255 -11.05 -11.41 -10.72
N TRP A 256 -11.34 -12.61 -11.21
CA TRP A 256 -10.43 -13.75 -11.16
C TRP A 256 -10.41 -14.44 -12.52
N HIS A 257 -9.21 -14.62 -13.07
CA HIS A 257 -9.03 -15.44 -14.26
C HIS A 257 -9.31 -16.92 -13.95
N SER A 258 -9.51 -17.74 -14.98
CA SER A 258 -9.79 -19.18 -14.82
C SER A 258 -8.65 -19.96 -14.16
N ASP A 259 -7.42 -19.45 -14.22
CA ASP A 259 -6.24 -19.98 -13.53
C ASP A 259 -6.11 -19.49 -12.08
N GLY A 260 -7.08 -18.72 -11.59
CA GLY A 260 -7.13 -18.16 -10.24
C GLY A 260 -6.21 -16.95 -10.01
N THR A 261 -5.57 -16.41 -11.04
CA THR A 261 -4.81 -15.15 -10.90
C THR A 261 -5.75 -13.94 -10.85
N PRO A 262 -5.38 -12.85 -10.14
CA PRO A 262 -6.23 -11.68 -10.00
C PRO A 262 -6.36 -10.92 -11.31
N ASP A 263 -7.58 -10.46 -11.59
CA ASP A 263 -7.92 -9.57 -12.68
C ASP A 263 -8.42 -8.24 -12.09
N LEU A 264 -7.59 -7.19 -12.19
CA LEU A 264 -7.99 -5.85 -11.73
C LEU A 264 -8.84 -5.11 -12.77
N GLY A 265 -8.97 -5.64 -13.98
CA GLY A 265 -9.58 -4.97 -15.12
C GLY A 265 -8.81 -3.72 -15.53
N GLN A 266 -9.55 -2.68 -15.91
CA GLN A 266 -9.02 -1.34 -16.22
C GLN A 266 -9.64 -0.31 -15.28
N PRO A 267 -8.98 0.84 -15.03
CA PRO A 267 -9.59 1.96 -14.33
C PRO A 267 -10.95 2.31 -14.92
N ARG A 268 -11.95 2.47 -14.07
CA ARG A 268 -13.30 2.87 -14.49
C ARG A 268 -13.41 4.36 -14.78
N ALA A 269 -14.32 4.72 -15.69
CA ALA A 269 -14.62 6.13 -15.93
C ALA A 269 -15.34 6.73 -14.72
N ILE A 270 -15.14 8.03 -14.44
CA ILE A 270 -15.84 8.70 -13.33
C ILE A 270 -17.37 8.70 -13.50
N SER A 271 -17.86 8.55 -14.73
CA SER A 271 -19.29 8.45 -15.05
C SER A 271 -19.91 7.09 -14.70
N ASP A 272 -19.10 6.09 -14.35
CA ASP A 272 -19.59 4.74 -14.10
C ASP A 272 -20.36 4.68 -12.78
N ASN A 273 -21.65 4.36 -12.87
CA ASN A 273 -22.49 4.07 -11.71
C ASN A 273 -22.34 2.61 -11.33
N VAL A 274 -21.76 2.37 -10.16
CA VAL A 274 -21.43 1.03 -9.69
C VAL A 274 -22.18 0.77 -8.38
N PRO A 275 -22.70 -0.45 -8.18
CA PRO A 275 -23.33 -0.80 -6.91
C PRO A 275 -22.31 -0.70 -5.77
N GLU A 276 -22.83 -0.46 -4.57
CA GLU A 276 -22.03 -0.53 -3.36
C GLU A 276 -21.29 -1.87 -3.28
N PRO A 277 -20.05 -1.87 -2.77
CA PRO A 277 -19.39 -3.10 -2.37
C PRO A 277 -20.26 -3.86 -1.38
N ALA A 278 -20.87 -4.93 -1.87
CA ALA A 278 -21.67 -5.88 -1.11
C ALA A 278 -20.80 -7.09 -0.82
#